data_AF-A0A3D4VDQ6-F1
#
_entry.id   AF-A0A3D4VDQ6-F1
#
_cell.length_a   1.000
_cell.length_b   1.000
_cell.length_c   1.000
_cell.angle_alpha   90.00
_cell.angle_beta   90.00
_cell.angle_gamma   90.00
#
_symmetry.space_group_name_H-M   'P 1'
#
loop_
_entity.id
_entity.type
_entity.pdbx_description
1 polymer ?
#
loop_
_entity_poly.entity_id
_entity_poly.type
_entity_poly.pdbx_seq_one_letter_code
_entity_poly.pdbx_strand_id
1 'polypeptide(L)'
;MAYTGLRRWSVLALGFTVLAGPPHLKVHTMPASSSTAFELEVEHHHTDVAVTGRAEGVRNGARVSLPLTLTRKDDAHFTVTRQWENNAAWVLVFSIEQGAQGKHGVAEAVVSVEANGKVRGVEYINPEIRKDGKPLAATTAKVNQALQALGLVTAAK
;
A
#
# COMPACT_ATOMS: atom_id res chain seq x y z
N MET A 1 17.43 70.34 -0.87
CA MET A 1 17.67 69.15 -0.04
C MET A 1 16.36 68.75 0.61
N ALA A 2 15.75 67.64 0.18
CA ALA A 2 14.58 67.05 0.83
C ALA A 2 14.73 65.52 0.74
N TYR A 3 14.78 64.85 1.89
CA TYR A 3 15.00 63.41 2.03
C TYR A 3 13.68 62.65 1.86
N THR A 4 13.61 61.78 0.86
CA THR A 4 12.49 60.87 0.61
C THR A 4 12.61 59.65 1.53
N GLY A 5 11.74 59.54 2.53
CA GLY A 5 11.69 58.39 3.43
C GLY A 5 10.89 57.23 2.84
N LEU A 6 11.56 56.16 2.39
CA LEU A 6 10.90 54.90 2.05
C LEU A 6 10.54 54.13 3.34
N ARG A 7 9.25 53.98 3.60
CA ARG A 7 8.72 53.02 4.58
C ARG A 7 8.90 51.60 4.03
N ARG A 8 9.84 50.86 4.61
CA ARG A 8 9.96 49.40 4.44
C ARG A 8 8.77 48.72 5.11
N TRP A 9 7.98 47.98 4.32
CA TRP A 9 6.98 47.05 4.83
C TRP A 9 7.67 45.70 5.04
N SER A 10 7.79 45.28 6.30
CA SER A 10 8.15 43.91 6.63
C SER A 10 6.94 43.02 6.39
N VAL A 11 6.93 42.25 5.30
CA VAL A 11 5.96 41.18 5.12
C VAL A 11 6.41 40.00 5.98
N LEU A 12 5.66 39.72 7.05
CA LEU A 12 5.80 38.49 7.82
C LEU A 12 5.26 37.35 6.96
N ALA A 13 6.15 36.54 6.37
CA ALA A 13 5.75 35.29 5.72
C ALA A 13 5.49 34.24 6.81
N LEU A 14 4.21 34.00 7.12
CA LEU A 14 3.79 32.81 7.86
C LEU A 14 3.99 31.61 6.93
N GLY A 15 5.13 30.94 7.06
CA GLY A 15 5.36 29.65 6.41
C GLY A 15 4.40 28.62 7.01
N PHE A 16 3.36 28.25 6.27
CA PHE A 16 2.60 27.05 6.56
C PHE A 16 3.51 25.86 6.25
N THR A 17 4.15 25.29 7.27
CA THR A 17 4.62 23.91 7.20
C THR A 17 3.38 23.04 7.00
N VAL A 18 3.13 22.65 5.75
CA VAL A 18 2.21 21.55 5.46
C VAL A 18 2.77 20.34 6.20
N LEU A 19 2.09 19.93 7.27
CA LEU A 19 2.40 18.69 7.97
C LEU A 19 2.05 17.56 6.98
N ALA A 20 3.05 17.08 6.24
CA ALA A 20 2.89 15.97 5.32
C ALA A 20 2.37 14.76 6.12
N GLY A 21 1.15 14.33 5.81
CA GLY A 21 0.54 13.16 6.41
C GLY A 21 1.21 11.86 5.93
N PRO A 22 0.96 10.74 6.61
CA PRO A 22 1.39 9.44 6.10
C PRO A 22 0.72 9.11 4.75
N PRO A 23 1.27 8.18 3.95
CA PRO A 23 0.65 7.79 2.69
C PRO A 23 -0.74 7.17 2.92
N HIS A 24 -1.57 7.24 1.89
CA HIS A 24 -2.82 6.49 1.81
C HIS A 24 -2.85 5.56 0.60
N LEU A 25 -3.40 4.36 0.79
CA LEU A 25 -3.59 3.33 -0.22
C LEU A 25 -5.08 3.01 -0.33
N LYS A 26 -5.63 3.00 -1.53
CA LYS A 26 -6.94 2.40 -1.83
C LYS A 26 -6.77 1.30 -2.86
N VAL A 27 -7.54 0.22 -2.70
CA VAL A 27 -7.57 -0.92 -3.62
C VAL A 27 -8.93 -0.97 -4.31
N HIS A 28 -8.91 -0.85 -5.62
CA HIS A 28 -10.09 -0.97 -6.48
C HIS A 28 -10.08 -2.34 -7.16
N THR A 29 -11.19 -3.06 -7.06
CA THR A 29 -11.38 -4.34 -7.75
C THR A 29 -11.88 -4.10 -9.17
N MET A 30 -11.29 -4.81 -10.13
CA MET A 30 -11.70 -4.69 -11.52
C MET A 30 -12.71 -5.79 -11.89
N PRO A 31 -13.56 -5.58 -12.91
CA PRO A 31 -14.45 -6.62 -13.42
C PRO A 31 -13.68 -7.87 -13.83
N ALA A 32 -14.28 -9.06 -13.66
CA ALA A 32 -13.62 -10.34 -13.97
C ALA A 32 -13.22 -10.49 -15.45
N SER A 33 -13.83 -9.72 -16.37
CA SER A 33 -13.47 -9.68 -17.79
C SER A 33 -12.23 -8.84 -18.09
N SER A 34 -11.70 -8.09 -17.12
CA SER A 34 -10.51 -7.25 -17.25
C SER A 34 -9.22 -8.08 -17.16
N SER A 35 -8.21 -7.72 -17.95
CA SER A 35 -6.85 -8.25 -17.78
C SER A 35 -6.16 -7.72 -16.50
N THR A 36 -6.57 -6.53 -16.04
CA THR A 36 -6.20 -5.96 -14.75
C THR A 36 -7.11 -6.53 -13.68
N ALA A 37 -6.53 -7.05 -12.59
CA ALA A 37 -7.28 -7.55 -11.44
C ALA A 37 -7.58 -6.44 -10.42
N PHE A 38 -6.62 -5.54 -10.21
CA PHE A 38 -6.73 -4.42 -9.27
C PHE A 38 -6.15 -3.13 -9.85
N GLU A 39 -6.78 -2.01 -9.52
CA GLU A 39 -6.18 -0.69 -9.60
C GLU A 39 -5.89 -0.20 -8.18
N LEU A 40 -4.70 0.32 -7.94
CA LEU A 40 -4.26 0.88 -6.67
C LEU A 40 -4.20 2.39 -6.83
N GLU A 41 -4.84 3.12 -5.93
CA GLU A 41 -4.78 4.58 -5.85
C GLU A 41 -3.94 4.96 -4.62
N VAL A 42 -2.93 5.78 -4.84
CA VAL A 42 -1.86 6.11 -3.90
C VAL A 42 -1.84 7.61 -3.71
N GLU A 43 -2.10 8.06 -2.48
CA GLU A 43 -1.98 9.46 -2.09
C GLU A 43 -0.73 9.65 -1.24
N HIS A 44 0.09 10.63 -1.61
CA HIS A 44 1.35 10.89 -0.95
C HIS A 44 1.79 12.36 -1.02
N HIS A 45 2.61 12.77 -0.04
CA HIS A 45 3.12 14.14 0.07
C HIS A 45 4.61 14.28 -0.28
N HIS A 46 5.30 13.16 -0.50
CA HIS A 46 6.73 13.11 -0.83
C HIS A 46 6.95 12.56 -2.24
N THR A 47 8.03 12.94 -2.91
CA THR A 47 8.32 12.51 -4.29
C THR A 47 8.95 11.12 -4.38
N ASP A 48 9.52 10.62 -3.29
CA ASP A 48 10.11 9.28 -3.19
C ASP A 48 9.10 8.29 -2.62
N VAL A 49 8.37 7.63 -3.53
CA VAL A 49 7.37 6.61 -3.19
C VAL A 49 7.72 5.28 -3.85
N ALA A 50 7.79 4.23 -3.05
CA ALA A 50 7.85 2.86 -3.51
C ALA A 50 6.49 2.19 -3.31
N VAL A 51 5.95 1.57 -4.37
CA VAL A 51 4.73 0.76 -4.30
C VAL A 51 5.08 -0.67 -4.63
N THR A 52 4.73 -1.59 -3.74
CA THR A 52 5.06 -3.00 -3.88
C THR A 52 3.84 -3.87 -3.65
N GLY A 53 3.92 -5.11 -4.13
CA GLY A 53 2.89 -6.11 -3.86
C GLY A 53 3.49 -7.51 -3.76
N ARG A 54 2.81 -8.37 -2.99
CA ARG A 54 3.10 -9.80 -2.91
C ARG A 54 1.82 -10.59 -2.74
N ALA A 55 1.82 -11.83 -3.22
CA ALA A 55 0.78 -12.81 -3.00
C ALA A 55 1.28 -13.90 -2.03
N GLU A 56 0.51 -14.13 -0.98
CA GLU A 56 0.74 -15.12 0.06
C GLU A 56 -0.26 -16.25 -0.11
N GLY A 57 0.24 -17.47 -0.16
CA GLY A 57 -0.59 -18.65 -0.35
C GLY A 57 0.07 -19.91 0.18
N VAL A 58 -0.48 -21.05 -0.19
CA VAL A 58 0.05 -22.36 0.18
C VAL A 58 0.17 -23.23 -1.08
N ARG A 59 1.35 -23.82 -1.28
CA ARG A 59 1.62 -24.81 -2.33
C ARG A 59 2.19 -26.06 -1.68
N ASN A 60 1.63 -27.22 -1.98
CA ASN A 60 2.07 -28.51 -1.44
C ASN A 60 2.18 -28.52 0.10
N GLY A 61 1.23 -27.89 0.79
CA GLY A 61 1.22 -27.78 2.26
C GLY A 61 2.22 -26.79 2.85
N ALA A 62 3.04 -26.12 2.04
CA ALA A 62 4.00 -25.11 2.49
C ALA A 62 3.53 -23.69 2.12
N ARG A 63 3.73 -22.74 3.03
CA ARG A 63 3.47 -21.32 2.76
C ARG A 63 4.45 -20.80 1.70
N VAL A 64 3.91 -20.05 0.74
CA VAL A 64 4.69 -19.40 -0.31
C VAL A 64 4.38 -17.91 -0.40
N SER A 65 5.38 -17.13 -0.80
CA SER A 65 5.27 -15.71 -1.08
C SER A 65 5.74 -15.46 -2.51
N LEU A 66 4.92 -14.80 -3.31
CA LEU A 66 5.22 -14.47 -4.70
C LEU A 66 5.25 -12.94 -4.83
N PRO A 67 6.35 -12.34 -5.31
CA PRO A 67 6.34 -10.91 -5.62
C PRO A 67 5.35 -10.64 -6.77
N LEU A 68 4.62 -9.54 -6.68
CA LEU A 68 3.72 -9.08 -7.73
C LEU A 68 4.40 -7.96 -8.52
N THR A 69 4.27 -8.03 -9.83
CA THR A 69 4.63 -6.91 -10.70
C THR A 69 3.47 -5.91 -10.74
N LEU A 70 3.75 -4.66 -10.39
CA LEU A 70 2.81 -3.55 -10.45
C LEU A 70 3.20 -2.65 -11.63
N THR A 71 2.24 -2.30 -12.47
CA THR A 71 2.46 -1.40 -13.61
C THR A 71 1.96 -0.01 -13.25
N ARG A 72 2.88 0.96 -13.17
CA ARG A 72 2.52 2.37 -12.96
C ARG A 72 1.73 2.89 -14.17
N LYS A 73 0.57 3.47 -13.92
CA LYS A 73 -0.30 4.10 -14.93
C LYS A 73 -0.08 5.61 -14.98
N ASP A 74 -0.01 6.23 -13.80
CA ASP A 74 0.35 7.62 -13.57
C ASP A 74 1.01 7.76 -12.19
N ASP A 75 1.18 8.98 -11.68
CA ASP A 75 1.86 9.22 -10.41
C ASP A 75 1.13 8.62 -9.20
N ALA A 76 -0.20 8.55 -9.24
CA ALA A 76 -1.03 8.06 -8.13
C ALA A 76 -1.60 6.66 -8.39
N HIS A 77 -1.65 6.19 -9.65
CA HIS A 77 -2.34 4.95 -9.99
C HIS A 77 -1.38 3.85 -10.47
N PHE A 78 -1.60 2.65 -9.94
CA PHE A 78 -0.90 1.42 -10.33
C PHE A 78 -1.90 0.34 -10.68
N THR A 79 -1.56 -0.51 -11.64
CA THR A 79 -2.39 -1.64 -12.06
C THR A 79 -1.68 -2.95 -11.72
N VAL A 80 -2.48 -3.94 -11.33
CA VAL A 80 -2.00 -5.27 -10.97
C VAL A 80 -2.74 -6.28 -11.83
N THR A 81 -2.01 -6.98 -12.68
CA THR A 81 -2.53 -8.15 -13.39
C THR A 81 -2.46 -9.38 -12.50
N ARG A 82 -3.34 -10.35 -12.74
CA ARG A 82 -3.34 -11.60 -11.99
C ARG A 82 -2.07 -12.39 -12.28
N GLN A 83 -1.28 -12.67 -11.24
CA GLN A 83 0.01 -13.37 -11.32
C GLN A 83 0.09 -14.59 -10.40
N TRP A 84 -0.98 -14.86 -9.63
CA TRP A 84 -1.13 -16.04 -8.79
C TRP A 84 -1.99 -17.10 -9.49
N GLU A 85 -1.91 -18.37 -9.06
CA GLU A 85 -2.70 -19.43 -9.68
C GLU A 85 -4.20 -19.15 -9.60
N ASN A 86 -4.89 -19.38 -10.73
CA ASN A 86 -6.34 -19.49 -10.76
C ASN A 86 -6.81 -20.72 -9.96
N ASN A 87 -8.05 -20.67 -9.48
CA ASN A 87 -8.68 -21.76 -8.73
C ASN A 87 -8.01 -22.08 -7.38
N ALA A 88 -7.18 -21.17 -6.86
CA ALA A 88 -6.58 -21.24 -5.53
C ALA A 88 -6.87 -19.95 -4.75
N ALA A 89 -7.03 -20.06 -3.43
CA ALA A 89 -7.20 -18.89 -2.58
C ALA A 89 -5.84 -18.24 -2.28
N TRP A 90 -5.82 -16.92 -2.20
CA TRP A 90 -4.62 -16.11 -2.00
C TRP A 90 -4.89 -14.93 -1.09
N VAL A 91 -3.86 -14.50 -0.36
CA VAL A 91 -3.85 -13.24 0.37
C VAL A 91 -2.86 -12.31 -0.31
N LEU A 92 -3.33 -11.21 -0.87
CA LEU A 92 -2.46 -10.21 -1.50
C LEU A 92 -2.12 -9.14 -0.47
N VAL A 93 -0.89 -8.66 -0.49
CA VAL A 93 -0.43 -7.55 0.33
C VAL A 93 0.10 -6.48 -0.61
N PHE A 94 -0.47 -5.28 -0.54
CA PHE A 94 0.02 -4.09 -1.24
C PHE A 94 0.57 -3.12 -0.21
N SER A 95 1.69 -2.49 -0.53
CA SER A 95 2.40 -1.60 0.38
C SER A 95 2.88 -0.36 -0.36
N ILE A 96 2.69 0.80 0.26
CA ILE A 96 3.25 2.09 -0.17
C ILE A 96 4.22 2.53 0.91
N GLU A 97 5.47 2.75 0.53
CA GLU A 97 6.48 3.33 1.40
C GLU A 97 6.87 4.72 0.88
N GLN A 98 6.76 5.72 1.76
CA GLN A 98 7.27 7.08 1.50
C GLN A 98 8.62 7.27 2.18
N GLY A 99 9.58 7.82 1.44
CA GLY A 99 10.93 7.94 1.95
C GLY A 99 11.71 6.64 1.86
N ALA A 100 13.04 6.75 1.82
CA ALA A 100 13.93 5.61 2.03
C ALA A 100 13.50 4.78 3.25
N GLN A 101 13.16 3.50 3.02
CA GLN A 101 12.72 2.53 4.03
C GLN A 101 11.50 2.97 4.85
N GLY A 102 10.60 3.76 4.25
CA GLY A 102 9.37 4.17 4.92
C GLY A 102 9.56 5.23 6.01
N LYS A 103 10.68 5.98 5.98
CA LYS A 103 10.99 7.05 6.97
C LYS A 103 9.94 8.16 7.04
N HIS A 104 9.09 8.29 6.03
CA HIS A 104 7.97 9.25 5.99
C HIS A 104 6.60 8.59 6.11
N GLY A 105 6.55 7.26 6.26
CA GLY A 105 5.33 6.51 6.47
C GLY A 105 5.21 5.32 5.53
N VAL A 106 4.52 4.31 6.01
CA VAL A 106 4.12 3.14 5.25
C VAL A 106 2.64 2.88 5.45
N ALA A 107 1.92 2.64 4.36
CA ALA A 107 0.53 2.20 4.37
C ALA A 107 0.42 0.86 3.63
N GLU A 108 -0.36 -0.08 4.19
CA GLU A 108 -0.50 -1.42 3.62
C GLU A 108 -1.98 -1.81 3.53
N ALA A 109 -2.30 -2.65 2.55
CA ALA A 109 -3.61 -3.26 2.38
C ALA A 109 -3.47 -4.77 2.20
N VAL A 110 -4.30 -5.53 2.90
CA VAL A 110 -4.38 -6.99 2.81
C VAL A 110 -5.68 -7.37 2.12
N VAL A 111 -5.59 -8.06 0.99
CA VAL A 111 -6.73 -8.46 0.16
C VAL A 111 -6.88 -9.96 0.21
N SER A 112 -8.05 -10.44 0.64
CA SER A 112 -8.37 -11.87 0.62
C SER A 112 -9.08 -12.24 -0.68
N VAL A 113 -8.51 -13.20 -1.42
CA VAL A 113 -9.05 -13.70 -2.69
C VAL A 113 -9.41 -15.18 -2.54
N GLU A 114 -10.66 -15.52 -2.84
CA GLU A 114 -11.14 -16.90 -2.81
C GLU A 114 -10.64 -17.71 -4.02
N ALA A 115 -10.76 -19.03 -3.96
CA ALA A 115 -10.38 -19.92 -5.07
C ALA A 115 -11.11 -19.60 -6.37
N ASN A 116 -12.38 -19.18 -6.30
CA ASN A 116 -13.17 -18.74 -7.46
C ASN A 116 -12.69 -17.37 -8.03
N GLY A 117 -11.66 -16.75 -7.45
CA GLY A 117 -11.12 -15.46 -7.85
C GLY A 117 -11.89 -14.24 -7.34
N LYS A 118 -12.95 -14.41 -6.53
CA LYS A 118 -13.68 -13.31 -5.91
C LYS A 118 -12.88 -12.73 -4.75
N VAL A 119 -12.96 -11.41 -4.61
CA VAL A 119 -12.42 -10.71 -3.44
C VAL A 119 -13.40 -10.87 -2.29
N ARG A 120 -12.94 -11.51 -1.22
CA ARG A 120 -13.70 -11.69 0.02
C ARG A 120 -13.70 -10.43 0.88
N GLY A 121 -12.58 -9.70 0.88
CA GLY A 121 -12.42 -8.48 1.65
C GLY A 121 -11.08 -7.79 1.42
N VAL A 122 -11.05 -6.51 1.76
CA VAL A 122 -9.85 -5.67 1.79
C VAL A 122 -9.74 -5.09 3.20
N GLU A 123 -8.61 -5.29 3.84
CA GLU A 123 -8.28 -4.73 5.15
C GLU A 123 -7.14 -3.72 5.00
N TYR A 124 -7.39 -2.47 5.41
CA TYR A 124 -6.38 -1.42 5.40
C TYR A 124 -5.67 -1.37 6.75
N ILE A 125 -4.35 -1.28 6.72
CA ILE A 125 -3.50 -1.16 7.90
C ILE A 125 -3.25 0.32 8.14
N ASN A 126 -3.44 0.75 9.39
CA ASN A 126 -3.16 2.13 9.78
C ASN A 126 -1.72 2.48 9.43
N PRO A 127 -1.48 3.65 8.81
CA PRO A 127 -0.12 4.00 8.42
C PRO A 127 0.81 4.17 9.61
N GLU A 128 2.06 3.74 9.46
CA GLU A 128 3.10 3.85 10.49
C GLU A 128 4.43 4.34 9.90
N ILE A 129 5.17 5.15 10.65
CA ILE A 129 6.53 5.58 10.27
C ILE A 129 7.52 4.46 10.59
N ARG A 130 8.32 4.04 9.61
CA ARG A 130 9.29 2.96 9.76
C ARG A 130 10.73 3.46 9.73
N LYS A 131 11.62 2.67 10.35
CA LYS A 131 13.06 2.93 10.38
C LYS A 131 13.90 1.72 9.94
N ASP A 132 13.30 0.55 9.74
CA ASP A 132 14.03 -0.72 9.63
C ASP A 132 13.70 -1.56 8.38
N GLY A 133 12.78 -1.11 7.51
CA GLY A 133 12.48 -1.84 6.27
C GLY A 133 11.80 -3.22 6.46
N LYS A 134 11.32 -3.58 7.67
CA LYS A 134 10.53 -4.81 7.92
C LYS A 134 9.01 -4.62 7.81
N PRO A 135 8.23 -5.58 7.27
CA PRO A 135 6.76 -5.45 7.19
C PRO A 135 6.13 -5.07 8.52
N LEU A 136 5.02 -4.33 8.49
CA LEU A 136 4.33 -3.95 9.72
C LEU A 136 3.91 -5.21 10.50
N ALA A 137 4.08 -5.17 11.83
CA ALA A 137 3.67 -6.28 12.69
C ALA A 137 2.16 -6.57 12.53
N ALA A 138 1.36 -5.51 12.42
CA ALA A 138 -0.06 -5.59 12.13
C ALA A 138 -0.34 -6.33 10.80
N THR A 139 0.42 -6.03 9.75
CA THR A 139 0.28 -6.72 8.45
C THR A 139 0.61 -8.19 8.55
N THR A 140 1.66 -8.57 9.28
CA THR A 140 1.99 -9.99 9.49
C THR A 140 0.84 -10.72 10.19
N ALA A 141 0.26 -10.13 11.24
CA ALA A 141 -0.89 -10.69 11.94
C ALA A 141 -2.13 -10.80 11.01
N LYS A 142 -2.42 -9.76 10.23
CA LYS A 142 -3.56 -9.75 9.29
C LYS A 142 -3.42 -10.75 8.16
N VAL A 143 -2.22 -10.93 7.62
CA VAL A 143 -1.98 -11.98 6.62
C VAL A 143 -2.21 -13.35 7.22
N ASN A 144 -1.73 -13.61 8.44
CA ASN A 144 -1.95 -14.91 9.10
C ASN A 144 -3.45 -15.15 9.36
N GLN A 145 -4.17 -14.13 9.83
CA GLN A 145 -5.62 -14.19 10.02
C GLN A 145 -6.35 -14.47 8.70
N ALA A 146 -5.98 -13.79 7.62
CA ALA A 146 -6.59 -13.97 6.30
C ALA A 146 -6.31 -15.37 5.73
N LEU A 147 -5.09 -15.88 5.87
CA LEU A 147 -4.73 -17.26 5.48
C LEU A 147 -5.55 -18.29 6.26
N GLN A 148 -5.73 -18.10 7.57
CA GLN A 148 -6.58 -18.97 8.40
C GLN A 148 -8.05 -18.89 7.97
N ALA A 149 -8.56 -17.68 7.73
CA ALA A 149 -9.95 -17.47 7.32
C ALA A 149 -10.26 -18.11 5.97
N LEU A 150 -9.28 -18.17 5.06
CA LEU A 150 -9.37 -18.87 3.77
C LEU A 150 -9.13 -20.39 3.88
N GLY A 151 -8.85 -20.91 5.08
CA GLY A 151 -8.56 -22.33 5.30
C GLY A 151 -7.22 -22.78 4.75
N LEU A 152 -6.31 -21.86 4.44
CA LEU A 152 -4.99 -22.17 3.85
C LEU A 152 -4.00 -22.64 4.91
N VAL A 153 -4.13 -22.17 6.15
CA VAL A 153 -3.31 -22.60 7.28
C VAL A 153 -4.20 -22.86 8.50
N THR A 154 -3.83 -23.82 9.34
CA THR A 154 -4.49 -24.05 10.61
C THR A 154 -4.06 -23.01 11.64
N ALA A 155 -4.97 -22.60 12.52
CA ALA A 155 -4.59 -21.83 13.70
C ALA A 155 -3.62 -22.66 14.56
N ALA A 156 -2.54 -22.04 15.04
CA ALA A 156 -1.72 -22.66 16.05
C ALA A 156 -2.59 -22.87 17.30
N LYS A 157 -2.59 -24.10 17.82
CA LYS A 157 -3.36 -24.50 19.00
C LYS A 157 -2.73 -23.96 20.28
#